data_AF-A0A2H5MWX5-F1
#
_entry.id   AF-A0A2H5MWX5-F1
#
_cell.length_a   1.000
_cell.length_b   1.000
_cell.length_c   1.000
_cell.angle_alpha   90.00
_cell.angle_beta   90.00
_cell.angle_gamma   90.00
#
_symmetry.space_group_name_H-M   'P 1'
#
loop_
_entity.id
_entity.type
_entity.pdbx_description
1 polymer ?
#
loop_
_entity_poly.entity_id
_entity_poly.type
_entity_poly.pdbx_seq_one_letter_code
_entity_poly.pdbx_strand_id
1 'polypeptide(L)'
;MVLKLSFSRYNALSLSTTLCFSSCVSQLINHPRGISRNTREGHNRAVDQEKNICADFFFIFLHGLIYNTLPVEIVFWGHLYLTFCISHNKSTVNVKAKNLRTDVIIDVVGDLLVAADGSRSSVRRTFLPDSKLRYTCYYAWSGVFDFSESENSETIQGIRKAYPTLGNGVHTDLAPGTHIVLYELMYKRLNWIWYISQPEPELKGGSATMKVSSDMIKKMHQEVEKICVP
;
A
#
# COMPACT_ATOMS: atom_id res chain seq x y z
N MET A 1 18.17 -16.41 -17.96
CA MET A 1 17.40 -15.22 -17.55
C MET A 1 16.81 -15.48 -16.17
N VAL A 2 17.40 -14.94 -15.10
CA VAL A 2 16.92 -15.15 -13.72
C VAL A 2 16.24 -13.87 -13.26
N LEU A 3 14.91 -13.85 -13.29
CA LEU A 3 14.11 -12.81 -12.64
C LEU A 3 13.91 -13.21 -11.17
N LYS A 4 14.48 -12.44 -10.25
CA LYS A 4 14.29 -12.65 -8.81
C LYS A 4 13.44 -11.52 -8.24
N LEU A 5 12.16 -11.80 -8.00
CA LEU A 5 11.24 -10.91 -7.30
C LEU A 5 11.16 -11.37 -5.83
N SER A 6 11.48 -10.48 -4.90
CA SER A 6 11.34 -10.72 -3.46
C SER A 6 10.35 -9.73 -2.88
N PHE A 7 9.23 -10.21 -2.34
CA PHE A 7 8.24 -9.37 -1.66
C PHE A 7 7.77 -10.00 -0.34
N SER A 8 7.70 -9.15 0.69
CA SER A 8 7.27 -9.48 2.04
C SER A 8 5.74 -9.61 2.12
N ARG A 9 5.26 -10.61 2.87
CA ARG A 9 3.83 -10.85 3.14
C ARG A 9 3.19 -9.63 3.82
N TYR A 10 2.06 -9.16 3.29
CA TYR A 10 1.14 -8.28 4.01
C TYR A 10 0.20 -9.16 4.85
N ASN A 11 0.37 -9.13 6.18
CA ASN A 11 -0.60 -9.74 7.10
C ASN A 11 -1.81 -8.81 7.25
N ALA A 12 -3.00 -9.33 7.00
CA ALA A 12 -4.27 -8.68 7.30
C ALA A 12 -4.41 -8.47 8.82
N LEU A 13 -4.71 -7.24 9.25
CA LEU A 13 -5.01 -6.91 10.65
C LEU A 13 -6.51 -6.74 10.83
N SER A 14 -7.03 -7.39 11.87
CA SER A 14 -8.45 -7.50 12.25
C SER A 14 -8.95 -6.33 13.11
N LEU A 15 -10.29 -6.14 13.12
CA LEU A 15 -11.20 -5.45 14.07
C LEU A 15 -10.93 -3.98 14.47
N SER A 16 -9.68 -3.54 14.53
CA SER A 16 -9.26 -2.17 14.86
C SER A 16 -9.55 -1.16 13.74
N THR A 17 -9.51 -1.61 12.49
CA THR A 17 -9.75 -0.78 11.29
C THR A 17 -11.19 -0.27 11.17
N THR A 18 -12.16 -1.04 11.68
CA THR A 18 -13.59 -0.74 11.62
C THR A 18 -13.98 0.47 12.49
N LEU A 19 -13.38 0.62 13.67
CA LEU A 19 -13.61 1.77 14.57
C LEU A 19 -12.96 3.05 14.06
N CYS A 20 -11.75 2.97 13.48
CA CYS A 20 -11.08 4.11 12.86
C CYS A 20 -11.87 4.66 11.66
N PHE A 21 -12.38 3.76 10.84
CA PHE A 21 -13.21 4.11 9.68
C PHE A 21 -14.51 4.79 10.09
N SER A 22 -15.25 4.23 11.06
CA SER A 22 -16.54 4.78 11.46
C SER A 22 -16.44 6.22 11.98
N SER A 23 -15.37 6.59 12.68
CA SER A 23 -15.21 7.96 13.19
C SER A 23 -14.69 8.94 12.13
N CYS A 24 -13.68 8.54 11.33
CA CYS A 24 -13.16 9.38 10.26
C CYS A 24 -14.24 9.68 9.21
N VAL A 25 -15.06 8.68 8.90
CA VAL A 25 -16.09 8.77 7.89
C VAL A 25 -17.40 9.36 8.45
N SER A 26 -17.82 9.03 9.68
CA SER A 26 -18.96 9.71 10.33
C SER A 26 -18.74 11.22 10.46
N GLN A 27 -17.52 11.68 10.73
CA GLN A 27 -17.22 13.11 10.82
C GLN A 27 -17.17 13.79 9.43
N LEU A 28 -16.70 13.10 8.38
CA LEU A 28 -16.82 13.55 6.98
C LEU A 28 -18.30 13.65 6.53
N ILE A 29 -19.17 12.77 7.05
CA ILE A 29 -20.61 12.73 6.75
C ILE A 29 -21.38 13.84 7.50
N ASN A 30 -21.06 14.08 8.78
CA ASN A 30 -21.81 14.98 9.65
C ASN A 30 -21.44 16.46 9.46
N HIS A 31 -20.25 16.75 8.93
CA HIS A 31 -19.80 18.11 8.64
C HIS A 31 -19.28 18.20 7.20
N PRO A 32 -20.18 18.32 6.19
CA PRO A 32 -19.77 18.72 4.87
C PRO A 32 -19.19 20.13 5.00
N ARG A 33 -17.86 20.26 4.98
CA ARG A 33 -17.23 21.58 4.98
C ARG A 33 -17.88 22.41 3.87
N GLY A 34 -18.30 23.62 4.26
CA GLY A 34 -18.72 24.68 3.38
C GLY A 34 -17.55 25.20 2.55
N ILE A 35 -16.95 24.32 1.74
CA ILE A 35 -16.21 24.75 0.56
C ILE A 35 -17.32 25.04 -0.46
N SER A 36 -17.50 26.34 -0.74
CA SER A 36 -18.31 26.89 -1.85
C SER A 36 -18.96 25.83 -2.74
N ARG A 37 -20.29 25.75 -2.73
CA ARG A 37 -21.09 24.93 -3.65
C ARG A 37 -20.71 25.12 -5.14
N ASN A 38 -19.96 26.17 -5.47
CA ASN A 38 -19.55 26.53 -6.83
C ASN A 38 -18.20 25.96 -7.29
N THR A 39 -17.49 25.16 -6.48
CA THR A 39 -16.18 24.59 -6.86
C THR A 39 -16.05 23.09 -6.56
N ARG A 40 -17.15 22.33 -6.63
CA ARG A 40 -17.08 20.86 -6.80
C ARG A 40 -16.69 20.53 -8.24
N GLU A 41 -15.45 20.85 -8.63
CA GLU A 41 -14.81 20.11 -9.72
C GLU A 41 -14.24 18.82 -9.12
N GLY A 42 -15.13 17.90 -8.77
CA GLY A 42 -14.73 16.51 -8.58
C GLY A 42 -14.13 16.06 -9.91
N HIS A 43 -12.82 15.85 -9.96
CA HIS A 43 -12.17 15.21 -11.09
C HIS A 43 -12.54 13.73 -11.08
N ASN A 44 -13.77 13.44 -11.48
CA ASN A 44 -14.24 12.11 -11.76
C ASN A 44 -13.50 11.64 -13.01
N ARG A 45 -12.48 10.79 -12.86
CA ARG A 45 -12.08 9.95 -13.99
C ARG A 45 -13.22 8.97 -14.19
N ALA A 46 -13.96 9.14 -15.29
CA ALA A 46 -14.92 8.16 -15.76
C ALA A 46 -14.19 6.82 -15.90
N VAL A 47 -14.50 5.89 -15.02
CA VAL A 47 -14.14 4.49 -15.17
C VAL A 47 -15.24 3.86 -16.00
N ASP A 48 -14.88 3.21 -17.10
CA ASP A 48 -15.79 2.53 -18.01
C ASP A 48 -16.82 1.68 -17.23
N GLN A 49 -18.11 1.91 -17.50
CA GLN A 49 -19.23 1.27 -16.78
C GLN A 49 -19.25 -0.26 -16.93
N GLU A 50 -18.48 -0.83 -17.85
CA GLU A 50 -18.48 -2.28 -18.09
C GLU A 50 -17.65 -3.09 -17.10
N LYS A 51 -16.73 -2.50 -16.32
CA LYS A 51 -15.83 -3.29 -15.46
C LYS A 51 -15.48 -2.56 -14.17
N ASN A 52 -16.29 -2.78 -13.12
CA ASN A 52 -15.93 -2.66 -11.70
C ASN A 52 -14.73 -3.55 -11.26
N ILE A 53 -13.87 -3.94 -12.19
CA ILE A 53 -12.77 -4.89 -12.02
C ILE A 53 -11.47 -4.15 -11.63
N CYS A 54 -11.40 -2.82 -11.77
CA CYS A 54 -10.10 -2.15 -11.79
C CYS A 54 -9.48 -1.82 -10.42
N ALA A 55 -10.21 -1.94 -9.31
CA ALA A 55 -9.72 -1.53 -7.99
C ALA A 55 -9.26 -2.69 -7.08
N ASP A 56 -9.59 -3.93 -7.44
CA ASP A 56 -9.41 -5.11 -6.58
C ASP A 56 -8.32 -6.08 -7.08
N PHE A 57 -7.40 -5.61 -7.93
CA PHE A 57 -6.14 -6.33 -8.13
C PHE A 57 -5.28 -6.17 -6.89
N PHE A 58 -5.65 -6.93 -5.85
CA PHE A 58 -4.78 -7.20 -4.74
C PHE A 58 -3.48 -7.74 -5.33
N PHE A 59 -2.38 -7.03 -5.14
CA PHE A 59 -1.08 -7.34 -5.77
C PHE A 59 -0.69 -8.82 -5.61
N ILE A 60 -1.12 -9.46 -4.51
CA ILE A 60 -0.92 -10.88 -4.24
C ILE A 60 -1.62 -11.78 -5.27
N PHE A 61 -2.83 -11.43 -5.72
CA PHE A 61 -3.55 -12.21 -6.74
C PHE A 61 -2.84 -12.13 -8.09
N LEU A 62 -2.48 -10.93 -8.55
CA LEU A 62 -1.73 -10.75 -9.79
C LEU A 62 -0.38 -11.47 -9.74
N HIS A 63 0.33 -11.33 -8.61
CA HIS A 63 1.58 -12.04 -8.38
C HIS A 63 1.40 -13.56 -8.45
N GLY A 64 0.34 -14.10 -7.84
CA GLY A 64 -0.02 -15.51 -7.91
C GLY A 64 -0.30 -15.98 -9.34
N LEU A 65 -1.05 -15.20 -10.12
CA LEU A 65 -1.30 -15.50 -11.53
C LEU A 65 0.00 -15.54 -12.33
N ILE A 66 0.84 -14.51 -12.22
CA ILE A 66 2.13 -14.47 -12.93
C ILE A 66 2.99 -15.67 -12.52
N TYR A 67 3.11 -15.91 -11.22
CA TYR A 67 3.90 -17.03 -10.70
C TYR A 67 3.44 -18.38 -11.25
N ASN A 68 2.12 -18.62 -11.26
CA ASN A 68 1.54 -19.87 -11.74
C ASN A 68 1.71 -20.09 -13.26
N THR A 69 2.08 -19.05 -14.02
CA THR A 69 2.42 -19.18 -15.45
C THR A 69 3.88 -19.52 -15.72
N LEU A 70 4.75 -19.45 -14.69
CA LEU A 70 6.18 -19.74 -14.84
C LEU A 70 6.46 -21.25 -14.66
N PRO A 71 7.43 -21.80 -15.40
CA PRO A 71 7.97 -23.14 -15.11
C PRO A 71 8.49 -23.24 -13.67
N VAL A 72 8.34 -24.42 -13.06
CA VAL A 72 8.62 -24.64 -11.62
C VAL A 72 10.09 -24.44 -11.25
N GLU A 73 10.99 -24.51 -12.22
CA GLU A 73 12.43 -24.38 -12.05
C GLU A 73 12.92 -22.92 -12.09
N ILE A 74 12.06 -21.96 -12.46
CA ILE A 74 12.45 -20.55 -12.64
C ILE A 74 12.65 -19.85 -11.29
N VAL A 75 11.83 -20.18 -10.29
CA VAL A 75 11.78 -19.43 -9.02
C VAL A 75 12.31 -20.25 -7.86
N PHE A 76 13.49 -19.87 -7.38
CA PHE A 76 14.08 -20.43 -6.17
C PHE A 76 13.56 -19.74 -4.90
N TRP A 77 12.37 -20.14 -4.45
CA TRP A 77 11.82 -19.64 -3.18
C TRP A 77 12.70 -19.97 -1.98
N GLY A 78 12.64 -19.13 -0.94
CA GLY A 78 13.40 -19.33 0.29
C GLY A 78 14.92 -19.10 0.16
N HIS A 79 15.38 -18.50 -0.94
CA HIS A 79 16.80 -18.19 -1.15
C HIS A 79 17.09 -16.70 -0.95
N LEU A 80 17.81 -16.37 0.12
CA LEU A 80 18.26 -15.02 0.42
C LEU A 80 19.51 -14.66 -0.39
N TYR A 81 19.47 -13.54 -1.12
CA TYR A 81 20.65 -12.99 -1.79
C TYR A 81 21.71 -12.57 -0.76
N LEU A 82 22.98 -12.87 -1.02
CA LEU A 82 24.11 -12.45 -0.19
C LEU A 82 25.02 -11.45 -0.90
N THR A 83 25.58 -11.84 -2.04
CA THR A 83 26.54 -11.03 -2.80
C THR A 83 26.56 -11.46 -4.27
N PHE A 84 27.21 -10.66 -5.12
CA PHE A 84 27.56 -11.05 -6.49
C PHE A 84 29.01 -10.67 -6.80
N CYS A 85 29.62 -11.38 -7.75
CA CYS A 85 30.89 -11.03 -8.35
C CYS A 85 30.76 -11.05 -9.88
N ILE A 86 31.32 -10.02 -10.53
CA ILE A 86 31.43 -9.97 -12.00
C ILE A 86 32.77 -10.62 -12.39
N SER A 87 32.76 -11.46 -13.43
CA SER A 87 33.99 -12.08 -13.93
C SER A 87 34.98 -11.03 -14.45
N HIS A 88 36.27 -11.36 -14.46
CA HIS A 88 37.32 -10.43 -14.90
C HIS A 88 37.11 -9.95 -16.35
N ASN A 89 36.69 -10.85 -17.24
CA ASN A 89 36.35 -10.53 -18.63
C ASN A 89 34.94 -9.93 -18.80
N LYS A 90 34.20 -9.70 -17.71
CA LYS A 90 32.83 -9.15 -17.67
C LYS A 90 31.80 -9.93 -18.47
N SER A 91 32.08 -11.20 -18.80
CA SER A 91 31.14 -12.06 -19.54
C SER A 91 30.09 -12.70 -18.64
N THR A 92 30.37 -12.85 -17.34
CA THR A 92 29.45 -13.50 -16.41
C THR A 92 29.37 -12.79 -15.06
N VAL A 93 28.28 -13.08 -14.34
CA VAL A 93 28.05 -12.70 -12.96
C VAL A 93 27.73 -13.97 -12.17
N ASN A 94 28.41 -14.14 -11.03
CA ASN A 94 28.11 -15.19 -10.07
C ASN A 94 27.40 -14.56 -8.86
N VAL A 95 26.22 -15.07 -8.52
CA VAL A 95 25.43 -14.67 -7.35
C VAL A 95 25.49 -15.75 -6.28
N LYS A 96 25.83 -15.35 -5.06
CA LYS A 96 25.71 -16.22 -3.88
C LYS A 96 24.36 -16.03 -3.22
N ALA A 97 23.62 -17.13 -3.03
CA ALA A 97 22.35 -17.14 -2.34
C ALA A 97 22.31 -18.22 -1.26
N LYS A 98 21.72 -17.89 -0.11
CA LYS A 98 21.56 -18.80 1.03
C LYS A 98 20.15 -19.37 1.06
N ASN A 99 20.03 -20.69 1.07
CA ASN A 99 18.77 -21.35 1.34
C ASN A 99 18.42 -21.19 2.82
N LEU A 100 17.31 -20.51 3.11
CA LEU A 100 16.90 -20.18 4.47
C LEU A 100 16.44 -21.39 5.29
N ARG A 101 16.13 -22.52 4.64
CA ARG A 101 15.71 -23.76 5.31
C ARG A 101 16.89 -24.65 5.66
N THR A 102 17.86 -24.77 4.76
CA THR A 102 18.99 -25.70 4.90
C THR A 102 20.30 -25.04 5.29
N ASP A 103 20.35 -23.70 5.33
CA ASP A 103 21.55 -22.89 5.55
C ASP A 103 22.63 -23.00 4.46
N VAL A 104 22.42 -23.85 3.44
CA VAL A 104 23.34 -24.07 2.33
C VAL A 104 23.43 -22.84 1.44
N ILE A 105 24.66 -22.47 1.06
CA ILE A 105 24.93 -21.42 0.08
C ILE A 105 25.10 -22.07 -1.29
N ILE A 106 24.40 -21.52 -2.28
CA ILE A 106 24.51 -21.89 -3.69
C ILE A 106 25.11 -20.73 -4.50
N ASP A 107 25.86 -21.07 -5.53
CA ASP A 107 26.35 -20.16 -6.55
C ASP A 107 25.46 -20.26 -7.80
N VAL A 108 24.97 -19.13 -8.27
CA VAL A 108 24.15 -19.02 -9.48
C VAL A 108 24.88 -18.16 -10.49
N VAL A 109 25.32 -18.78 -11.59
CA VAL A 109 26.05 -18.11 -12.68
C VAL A 109 25.10 -17.72 -13.80
N GLY A 110 25.25 -16.52 -14.34
CA GLY A 110 24.57 -16.09 -15.56
C GLY A 110 25.29 -14.93 -16.23
N ASP A 111 24.81 -14.51 -17.39
CA ASP A 111 25.40 -13.41 -18.16
C ASP A 111 24.88 -12.03 -17.72
N LEU A 112 23.68 -12.00 -17.11
CA LEU A 112 23.01 -10.78 -16.65
C LEU A 112 22.33 -10.97 -15.30
N LEU A 113 22.59 -10.05 -14.37
CA LEU A 113 21.89 -9.94 -13.10
C LEU A 113 20.89 -8.78 -13.15
N VAL A 114 19.61 -9.10 -13.03
CA VAL A 114 18.54 -8.10 -12.87
C VAL A 114 18.15 -8.03 -11.40
N ALA A 115 18.42 -6.89 -10.76
CA ALA A 115 18.07 -6.64 -9.37
C ALA A 115 16.64 -6.08 -9.25
N ALA A 116 15.68 -6.96 -8.95
CA ALA A 116 14.28 -6.59 -8.68
C ALA A 116 13.93 -6.80 -7.18
N ASP A 117 14.86 -6.43 -6.29
CA ASP A 117 14.81 -6.60 -4.83
C ASP A 117 14.23 -5.38 -4.07
N GLY A 118 13.51 -4.51 -4.78
CA GLY A 118 12.64 -3.48 -4.22
C GLY A 118 13.34 -2.20 -3.74
N SER A 119 12.60 -1.38 -2.98
CA SER A 119 13.06 -0.06 -2.53
C SER A 119 14.28 -0.13 -1.60
N ARG A 120 14.53 -1.25 -0.93
CA ARG A 120 15.70 -1.48 -0.05
C ARG A 120 16.81 -2.29 -0.70
N SER A 121 16.84 -2.32 -2.04
CA SER A 121 17.79 -3.11 -2.84
C SER A 121 19.20 -3.11 -2.26
N SER A 122 19.71 -4.30 -1.93
CA SER A 122 21.10 -4.49 -1.52
C SER A 122 22.04 -4.39 -2.71
N VAL A 123 21.59 -4.84 -3.89
CA VAL A 123 22.39 -4.75 -5.12
C VAL A 123 22.61 -3.29 -5.51
N ARG A 124 21.57 -2.45 -5.44
CA ARG A 124 21.69 -1.01 -5.73
C ARG A 124 22.71 -0.33 -4.81
N ARG A 125 22.78 -0.72 -3.53
CA ARG A 125 23.74 -0.17 -2.56
C ARG A 125 25.19 -0.52 -2.89
N THR A 126 25.46 -1.60 -3.62
CA THR A 126 26.81 -1.90 -4.11
C THR A 126 27.29 -0.86 -5.13
N PHE A 127 26.38 -0.35 -5.96
CA PHE A 127 26.71 0.65 -6.99
C PHE A 127 26.56 2.09 -6.48
N LEU A 128 25.64 2.33 -5.56
CA LEU A 128 25.32 3.65 -4.99
C LEU A 128 25.30 3.55 -3.45
N PRO A 129 26.48 3.44 -2.80
CA PRO A 129 26.57 3.20 -1.35
C PRO A 129 25.93 4.30 -0.51
N ASP A 130 25.97 5.55 -0.99
CA ASP A 130 25.42 6.71 -0.30
C ASP A 130 23.92 6.92 -0.54
N SER A 131 23.30 6.10 -1.40
CA SER A 131 21.87 6.19 -1.70
C SER A 131 21.04 5.79 -0.47
N LYS A 132 20.42 6.78 0.17
CA LYS A 132 19.48 6.57 1.29
C LYS A 132 18.04 6.72 0.83
N LEU A 133 17.16 5.91 1.42
CA LEU A 133 15.72 6.15 1.32
C LEU A 133 15.39 7.48 2.01
N ARG A 134 14.53 8.28 1.39
CA ARG A 134 14.09 9.56 1.93
C ARG A 134 12.62 9.45 2.30
N TYR A 135 12.28 9.95 3.48
CA TYR A 135 10.90 10.08 3.87
C TYR A 135 10.22 11.18 3.03
N THR A 136 9.02 10.91 2.52
CA THR A 136 8.27 11.83 1.65
C THR A 136 7.47 12.88 2.42
N CYS A 137 7.75 13.07 3.71
CA CYS A 137 7.08 14.02 4.60
C CYS A 137 5.56 13.78 4.77
N TYR A 138 5.11 12.53 4.65
CA TYR A 138 3.73 12.15 4.98
C TYR A 138 3.63 10.70 5.46
N TYR A 139 2.59 10.41 6.23
CA TYR A 139 2.17 9.04 6.53
C TYR A 139 0.73 8.83 6.10
N ALA A 140 0.32 7.57 6.01
CA ALA A 140 -1.03 7.21 5.63
C ALA A 140 -1.65 6.32 6.71
N TRP A 141 -2.85 6.68 7.15
CA TRP A 141 -3.78 5.73 7.72
C TRP A 141 -4.46 4.99 6.57
N SER A 142 -4.54 3.67 6.63
CA SER A 142 -5.22 2.89 5.60
C SER A 142 -6.02 1.78 6.22
N GLY A 143 -7.18 1.50 5.66
CA GLY A 143 -8.00 0.39 6.09
C GLY A 143 -9.00 -0.05 5.04
N VAL A 144 -9.59 -1.21 5.32
CA VAL A 144 -10.74 -1.73 4.59
C VAL A 144 -11.88 -1.88 5.58
N PHE A 145 -13.04 -1.33 5.23
CA PHE A 145 -14.28 -1.49 5.98
C PHE A 145 -15.17 -2.49 5.27
N ASP A 146 -15.44 -3.61 5.91
CA ASP A 146 -16.40 -4.60 5.43
C ASP A 146 -17.80 -4.23 5.95
N PHE A 147 -18.72 -4.00 5.01
CA PHE A 147 -20.10 -3.65 5.32
C PHE A 147 -21.10 -4.68 4.80
N SER A 148 -20.64 -5.91 4.53
CA SER A 148 -21.51 -6.99 4.08
C SER A 148 -22.64 -7.30 5.06
N GLU A 149 -22.36 -7.25 6.36
CA GLU A 149 -23.34 -7.46 7.44
C GLU A 149 -24.04 -6.16 7.90
N SER A 150 -23.62 -5.00 7.39
CA SER A 150 -24.07 -3.68 7.87
C SER A 150 -24.41 -2.70 6.75
N GLU A 151 -24.85 -3.21 5.60
CA GLU A 151 -25.12 -2.40 4.40
C GLU A 151 -26.17 -1.30 4.64
N ASN A 152 -27.16 -1.57 5.49
CA ASN A 152 -28.21 -0.61 5.84
C ASN A 152 -27.86 0.24 7.07
N SER A 153 -26.64 0.15 7.59
CA SER A 153 -26.21 0.97 8.73
C SER A 153 -26.26 2.46 8.40
N GLU A 154 -26.53 3.28 9.41
CA GLU A 154 -26.50 4.74 9.29
C GLU A 154 -25.16 5.24 8.74
N THR A 155 -24.06 4.56 9.09
CA THR A 155 -22.72 4.84 8.55
C THR A 155 -22.71 4.71 7.03
N ILE A 156 -23.05 3.55 6.46
CA ILE A 156 -23.03 3.35 5.00
C ILE A 156 -24.01 4.28 4.28
N GLN A 157 -25.20 4.50 4.84
CA GLN A 157 -26.16 5.44 4.27
C GLN A 157 -25.59 6.86 4.24
N GLY A 158 -24.94 7.29 5.32
CA GLY A 158 -24.26 8.58 5.41
C GLY A 158 -23.14 8.70 4.38
N ILE A 159 -22.33 7.65 4.20
CA ILE A 159 -21.28 7.61 3.18
C ILE A 159 -21.88 7.81 1.79
N ARG A 160 -22.87 7.00 1.43
CA ARG A 160 -23.52 7.07 0.11
C ARG A 160 -24.17 8.43 -0.12
N LYS A 161 -24.68 9.08 0.93
CA LYS A 161 -25.20 10.45 0.86
C LYS A 161 -24.08 11.48 0.62
N ALA A 162 -22.93 11.33 1.26
CA ALA A 162 -21.77 12.21 1.08
C ALA A 162 -21.09 12.02 -0.28
N TYR A 163 -21.03 10.76 -0.76
CA TYR A 163 -20.42 10.33 -2.03
C TYR A 163 -21.45 9.58 -2.90
N PRO A 164 -22.39 10.28 -3.57
CA PRO A 164 -23.47 9.64 -4.33
C PRO A 164 -23.02 8.75 -5.50
N THR A 165 -21.80 8.97 -6.01
CA THR A 165 -21.20 8.18 -7.09
C THR A 165 -20.19 7.16 -6.58
N LEU A 166 -20.21 6.83 -5.28
CA LEU A 166 -19.41 5.75 -4.72
C LEU A 166 -19.78 4.42 -5.41
N GLY A 167 -18.76 3.63 -5.75
CA GLY A 167 -18.89 2.44 -6.57
C GLY A 167 -18.61 2.66 -8.06
N ASN A 168 -18.66 3.91 -8.55
CA ASN A 168 -18.39 4.26 -9.95
C ASN A 168 -17.02 4.92 -10.17
N GLY A 169 -16.15 4.91 -9.15
CA GLY A 169 -14.83 5.52 -9.25
C GLY A 169 -14.13 5.70 -7.91
N VAL A 170 -13.00 6.41 -7.97
CA VAL A 170 -12.18 6.78 -6.82
C VAL A 170 -12.50 8.22 -6.43
N HIS A 171 -12.83 8.41 -5.15
CA HIS A 171 -13.08 9.71 -4.55
C HIS A 171 -11.82 10.22 -3.87
N THR A 172 -11.58 11.53 -3.95
CA THR A 172 -10.47 12.17 -3.27
C THR A 172 -10.91 13.50 -2.69
N ASP A 173 -10.83 13.61 -1.37
CA ASP A 173 -11.08 14.86 -0.67
C ASP A 173 -9.76 15.48 -0.25
N LEU A 174 -9.61 16.77 -0.54
CA LEU A 174 -8.40 17.54 -0.28
C LEU A 174 -8.65 18.53 0.86
N ALA A 175 -7.69 18.64 1.76
CA ALA A 175 -7.63 19.71 2.75
C ALA A 175 -6.17 20.17 2.94
N PRO A 176 -5.92 21.36 3.51
CA PRO A 176 -4.56 21.79 3.79
C PRO A 176 -3.79 20.77 4.63
N GLY A 177 -2.65 20.31 4.12
CA GLY A 177 -1.78 19.34 4.80
C GLY A 177 -2.27 17.89 4.79
N THR A 178 -3.39 17.57 4.14
CA THR A 178 -3.96 16.21 4.19
C THR A 178 -4.91 15.90 3.03
N HIS A 179 -5.05 14.63 2.67
CA HIS A 179 -6.09 14.19 1.73
C HIS A 179 -6.52 12.77 2.04
N ILE A 180 -7.78 12.45 1.73
CA ILE A 180 -8.32 11.10 1.85
C ILE A 180 -8.72 10.58 0.47
N VAL A 181 -8.37 9.32 0.20
CA VAL A 181 -8.78 8.58 -0.98
C VAL A 181 -9.75 7.50 -0.53
N LEU A 182 -10.89 7.41 -1.22
CA LEU A 182 -11.99 6.51 -0.86
C LEU A 182 -12.53 5.83 -2.12
N TYR A 183 -12.67 4.51 -2.09
CA TYR A 183 -13.28 3.77 -3.20
C TYR A 183 -13.82 2.42 -2.77
N GLU A 184 -14.93 2.01 -3.39
CA GLU A 184 -15.59 0.73 -3.11
C GLU A 184 -14.84 -0.41 -3.82
N LEU A 185 -14.70 -1.52 -3.09
CA LEU A 185 -14.13 -2.78 -3.55
C LEU A 185 -15.26 -3.80 -3.75
N MET A 186 -14.95 -4.94 -4.36
CA MET A 186 -15.88 -6.06 -4.43
C MET A 186 -16.23 -6.58 -3.04
N TYR A 187 -17.37 -7.28 -2.98
CA TYR A 187 -17.88 -7.93 -1.77
C TYR A 187 -18.26 -6.96 -0.65
N LYS A 188 -18.82 -5.79 -1.01
CA LYS A 188 -19.33 -4.79 -0.04
C LYS A 188 -18.23 -4.35 0.93
N ARG A 189 -17.08 -3.97 0.37
CA ARG A 189 -15.93 -3.48 1.13
C ARG A 189 -15.58 -2.08 0.67
N LEU A 190 -15.19 -1.21 1.59
CA LEU A 190 -14.74 0.14 1.29
C LEU A 190 -13.27 0.30 1.64
N ASN A 191 -12.43 0.62 0.67
CA ASN A 191 -11.03 0.94 0.92
C ASN A 191 -10.88 2.45 1.15
N TRP A 192 -10.11 2.80 2.17
CA TRP A 192 -9.83 4.19 2.49
C TRP A 192 -8.35 4.36 2.83
N ILE A 193 -7.78 5.48 2.40
CA ILE A 193 -6.41 5.88 2.69
C ILE A 193 -6.41 7.36 3.00
N TRP A 194 -5.99 7.71 4.22
CA TRP A 194 -5.91 9.09 4.69
C TRP A 194 -4.46 9.49 4.90
N TYR A 195 -3.98 10.37 4.03
CA TYR A 195 -2.62 10.90 4.02
C TYR A 195 -2.52 12.17 4.85
N ILE A 196 -1.53 12.23 5.73
CA ILE A 196 -1.29 13.39 6.59
C ILE A 196 0.16 13.79 6.45
N SER A 197 0.38 15.06 6.12
CA SER A 197 1.72 15.65 6.05
C SER A 197 2.31 15.72 7.45
N GLN A 198 3.55 15.26 7.60
CA GLN A 198 4.28 15.37 8.85
C GLN A 198 5.78 15.47 8.59
N PRO A 199 6.55 16.12 9.49
CA PRO A 199 8.00 16.12 9.40
C PRO A 199 8.54 14.69 9.45
N GLU A 200 9.79 14.52 9.00
CA GLU A 200 10.47 13.23 9.05
C GLU A 200 10.50 12.70 10.49
N PRO A 201 9.91 11.52 10.77
CA PRO A 201 9.92 10.97 12.11
C PRO A 201 11.32 10.43 12.44
N GLU A 202 11.63 10.33 13.73
CA GLU A 202 12.80 9.57 14.17
C GLU A 202 12.61 8.07 13.87
N LEU A 203 13.15 7.61 12.75
CA LEU A 203 13.03 6.22 12.32
C LEU A 203 13.94 5.32 13.17
N LYS A 204 13.34 4.54 14.08
CA LYS A 204 14.01 3.42 14.74
C LYS A 204 13.90 2.16 13.87
N GLY A 205 14.81 2.02 12.90
CA GLY A 205 14.95 0.81 12.08
C GLY A 205 14.55 0.97 10.61
N GLY A 206 14.32 -0.16 9.93
CA GLY A 206 14.17 -0.22 8.47
C GLY A 206 12.75 -0.24 7.91
N SER A 207 11.71 -0.21 8.76
CA SER A 207 10.31 -0.28 8.35
C SER A 207 9.65 1.09 8.37
N ALA A 208 8.95 1.43 7.29
CA ALA A 208 8.07 2.61 7.23
C ALA A 208 6.63 2.29 7.70
N THR A 209 6.31 1.01 7.95
CA THR A 209 5.02 0.57 8.46
C THR A 209 5.16 0.21 9.92
N MET A 210 4.29 0.79 10.76
CA MET A 210 4.24 0.55 12.20
C MET A 210 2.91 -0.11 12.56
N LYS A 211 2.94 -1.01 13.55
CA LYS A 211 1.70 -1.53 14.13
C LYS A 211 1.02 -0.40 14.90
N VAL A 212 -0.22 -0.12 14.55
CA VAL A 212 -1.03 0.91 15.21
C VAL A 212 -1.29 0.52 16.67
N SER A 213 -1.03 1.45 17.61
CA SER A 213 -1.41 1.31 19.02
C SER A 213 -2.76 1.97 19.32
N SER A 214 -3.39 1.60 20.44
CA SER A 214 -4.62 2.26 20.91
C SER A 214 -4.45 3.77 21.09
N ASP A 215 -3.27 4.21 21.52
CA ASP A 215 -2.99 5.63 21.75
C ASP A 215 -2.84 6.39 20.43
N MET A 216 -2.25 5.75 19.41
CA MET A 216 -2.22 6.31 18.06
C MET A 216 -3.63 6.47 17.49
N ILE A 217 -4.54 5.52 17.75
CA ILE A 217 -5.95 5.61 17.35
C ILE A 217 -6.64 6.77 18.04
N LYS A 218 -6.49 6.91 19.37
CA LYS A 218 -7.05 8.04 20.12
C LYS A 218 -6.55 9.38 19.59
N LYS A 219 -5.24 9.49 19.34
CA LYS A 219 -4.63 10.70 18.76
C LYS A 219 -5.18 10.98 17.36
N MET A 220 -5.33 9.95 16.54
CA MET A 220 -5.94 10.08 15.21
C MET A 220 -7.36 10.66 15.31
N HIS A 221 -8.21 10.15 16.22
CA HIS A 221 -9.56 10.73 16.41
C HIS A 221 -9.51 12.22 16.76
N GLN A 222 -8.61 12.62 17.66
CA GLN A 222 -8.43 14.04 18.02
C GLN A 222 -7.96 14.89 16.83
N GLU A 223 -7.12 14.36 15.95
CA GLU A 223 -6.67 15.08 14.75
C GLU A 223 -7.77 15.20 13.69
N VAL A 224 -8.59 14.15 13.50
CA VAL A 224 -9.77 14.24 12.62
C VAL A 224 -10.70 15.33 13.11
N GLU A 225 -10.98 15.38 14.41
CA GLU A 225 -11.86 16.40 14.99
C GLU A 225 -11.38 17.81 14.66
N LYS A 226 -10.09 18.11 14.82
CA LYS A 226 -9.51 19.44 14.50
C LYS A 226 -9.60 19.81 13.01
N ILE A 227 -9.45 18.83 12.14
CA ILE A 227 -9.44 19.04 10.68
C ILE A 227 -10.86 19.15 10.13
N CYS A 228 -11.82 18.46 10.75
CA CYS A 228 -13.21 18.36 10.33
C CYS A 228 -14.18 19.26 11.12
N VAL A 229 -13.70 20.19 11.95
CA VAL A 229 -14.54 21.26 12.53
C VAL A 229 -15.08 22.17 11.40
N PRO A 230 -16.35 22.62 11.45
CA PRO A 230 -16.97 23.52 10.47
C PRO A 230 -16.17 24.78 10.10
#